data_AF-A0A1Y1UH51-F1
#
_entry.id   AF-A0A1Y1UH51-F1
#
_cell.length_a   1.000
_cell.length_b   1.000
_cell.length_c   1.000
_cell.angle_alpha   90.00
_cell.angle_beta   90.00
_cell.angle_gamma   90.00
#
_symmetry.space_group_name_H-M   'P 1'
#
loop_
_entity.id
_entity.type
_entity.pdbx_description
1 polymer ?
#
loop_
_entity_poly.entity_id
_entity_poly.type
_entity_poly.pdbx_seq_one_letter_code
_entity_poly.pdbx_strand_id
1 'polypeptide(L)'
;MAGEQSDAAGRMNDRCNRLRDEVLALSGGWLGEGVILISDLLGVWDIFVLSAIFVLSWVIMRTAMKEITLCIGLVFDLGIPLQYVCDDVSAAFHKPHLERYWPIFVIGSLLEVAMFFISHPDLFTLVVCLKTLACTFFWLSRRPSGEKITLGSSISPSGSSVPAGPQAPSAPKPSSIPSSTFIVDPRIPDADARLQAAGYTDPDARRGLILSLINTSNDQPDSRAETNLRRWTKDNAPKQVAKRTATYSKKWRDHLASLGTQAAASSATPNAKYRISSSQLTPLNESLRTKLDRPTRQKLMAMLKSSRSNEETEQILKGFGNDVGHSRGLGGEGGGGGARASSSGQPSRSRPSPAPPPSAPGTISAQYVLDAARAALASSNGDLAREAMHIAGPEGLGLNIYTQRSMATRIGQLPRDKAKATIQQWRQLAAMPNNQQKINATIALTKQFDLPEAEDYYRMGIAERAAGKQAKKERTKARDPP
;
A
#
# COMPACT_ATOMS: atom_id res chain seq x y z
N MET A 1 -20.37 34.58 -16.73
CA MET A 1 -20.82 34.15 -15.39
C MET A 1 -21.24 32.67 -15.33
N ALA A 2 -21.99 32.12 -16.30
CA ALA A 2 -22.41 30.70 -16.26
C ALA A 2 -21.24 29.68 -16.25
N GLY A 3 -20.12 29.96 -16.92
CA GLY A 3 -18.95 29.07 -16.92
C GLY A 3 -18.22 28.97 -15.57
N GLU A 4 -18.20 30.05 -14.79
CA GLU A 4 -17.46 30.10 -13.52
C GLU A 4 -18.19 29.35 -12.39
N GLN A 5 -19.52 29.34 -12.42
CA GLN A 5 -20.35 28.54 -11.51
C GLN A 5 -20.22 27.03 -11.81
N SER A 6 -20.13 26.66 -13.08
CA SER A 6 -19.91 25.26 -13.50
C SER A 6 -18.58 24.72 -12.96
N ASP A 7 -17.52 25.53 -13.03
CA ASP A 7 -16.19 25.15 -12.51
C ASP A 7 -16.17 25.03 -10.98
N ALA A 8 -16.92 25.88 -10.28
CA ALA A 8 -17.01 25.81 -8.82
C ALA A 8 -17.71 24.52 -8.34
N ALA A 9 -18.82 24.15 -8.97
CA ALA A 9 -19.54 22.92 -8.66
C ALA A 9 -18.68 21.67 -8.92
N GLY A 10 -17.99 21.62 -10.06
CA GLY A 10 -17.07 20.52 -10.39
C GLY A 10 -15.96 20.34 -9.35
N ARG A 11 -15.30 21.44 -8.95
CA ARG A 11 -14.26 21.40 -7.90
C ARG A 11 -14.78 20.91 -6.55
N MET A 12 -16.02 21.25 -6.21
CA MET A 12 -16.64 20.84 -4.95
C MET A 12 -16.96 19.34 -4.96
N ASN A 13 -17.48 18.83 -6.07
CA ASN A 13 -17.71 17.40 -6.29
C ASN A 13 -16.40 16.60 -6.17
N ASP A 14 -15.32 17.07 -6.80
CA ASP A 14 -13.99 16.44 -6.72
C ASP A 14 -13.40 16.43 -5.30
N ARG A 15 -13.77 17.40 -4.46
CA ARG A 15 -13.36 17.44 -3.05
C ARG A 15 -14.18 16.47 -2.20
N CYS A 16 -15.48 16.37 -2.45
CA CYS A 16 -16.35 15.42 -1.76
C CYS A 16 -15.94 13.98 -2.08
N ASN A 17 -15.72 13.66 -3.36
CA ASN A 17 -15.24 12.33 -3.75
C ASN A 17 -13.88 12.00 -3.14
N ARG A 18 -12.97 12.98 -2.99
CA ARG A 18 -11.71 12.76 -2.27
C ARG A 18 -11.91 12.51 -0.78
N LEU A 19 -12.81 13.24 -0.12
CA LEU A 19 -13.15 12.96 1.28
C LEU A 19 -13.68 11.53 1.43
N ARG A 20 -14.56 11.14 0.51
CA ARG A 20 -15.16 9.80 0.45
C ARG A 20 -14.10 8.73 0.30
N ASP A 21 -13.29 8.81 -0.75
CA ASP A 21 -12.36 7.76 -1.13
C ASP A 21 -11.10 7.75 -0.25
N GLU A 22 -10.53 8.91 0.08
CA GLU A 22 -9.26 8.99 0.79
C GLU A 22 -9.41 8.94 2.31
N VAL A 23 -10.55 9.41 2.86
CA VAL A 23 -10.74 9.55 4.32
C VAL A 23 -11.78 8.58 4.83
N LEU A 24 -13.03 8.66 4.34
CA LEU A 24 -14.14 7.88 4.90
C LEU A 24 -14.00 6.39 4.58
N ALA A 25 -13.76 6.04 3.32
CA ALA A 25 -13.67 4.64 2.89
C ALA A 25 -12.44 3.92 3.48
N LEU A 26 -11.32 4.63 3.67
CA LEU A 26 -10.09 4.01 4.18
C LEU A 26 -9.98 4.00 5.70
N SER A 27 -10.34 5.11 6.36
CA SER A 27 -10.08 5.33 7.79
C SER A 27 -11.36 5.45 8.63
N GLY A 28 -12.53 5.59 8.00
CA GLY A 28 -13.77 5.85 8.72
C GLY A 28 -14.35 4.64 9.47
N GLY A 29 -13.87 3.42 9.20
CA GLY A 29 -14.47 2.19 9.73
C GLY A 29 -15.98 2.16 9.51
N TRP A 30 -16.72 1.71 10.52
CA TRP A 30 -18.19 1.67 10.52
C TRP A 30 -18.83 3.05 10.26
N LEU A 31 -18.22 4.13 10.75
CA LEU A 31 -18.74 5.49 10.56
C LEU A 31 -18.62 5.91 9.09
N GLY A 32 -17.50 5.57 8.45
CA GLY A 32 -17.28 5.80 7.02
C GLY A 32 -18.30 5.06 6.16
N GLU A 33 -18.48 3.76 6.42
CA GLU A 33 -19.46 2.93 5.73
C GLU A 33 -20.89 3.45 5.89
N GLY A 34 -21.27 3.81 7.12
CA GLY A 34 -22.59 4.37 7.42
C GLY A 34 -22.84 5.71 6.73
N VAL A 35 -21.87 6.63 6.77
CA VAL A 35 -21.97 7.94 6.11
C VAL A 35 -22.12 7.76 4.60
N ILE A 36 -21.31 6.91 3.98
CA ILE A 36 -21.34 6.61 2.55
C ILE A 36 -22.70 6.03 2.16
N LEU A 37 -23.21 5.05 2.92
CA LEU A 37 -24.50 4.43 2.65
C LEU A 37 -25.66 5.43 2.75
N ILE A 38 -25.67 6.24 3.80
CA ILE A 38 -26.70 7.27 4.01
C ILE A 38 -26.59 8.35 2.94
N SER A 39 -25.37 8.75 2.56
CA SER A 39 -25.12 9.72 1.50
C SER A 39 -25.67 9.24 0.15
N ASP A 40 -25.42 7.98 -0.21
CA ASP A 40 -25.96 7.38 -1.45
C ASP A 40 -27.47 7.25 -1.43
N LEU A 41 -28.06 6.91 -0.28
CA LEU A 41 -29.50 6.77 -0.13
C LEU A 41 -30.23 8.12 -0.23
N LEU A 42 -29.68 9.17 0.42
CA LEU A 42 -30.29 10.49 0.46
C LEU A 42 -29.94 11.36 -0.75
N GLY A 43 -28.90 11.02 -1.51
CA GLY A 43 -28.35 11.86 -2.57
C GLY A 43 -27.73 13.16 -2.04
N VAL A 44 -27.34 13.18 -0.76
CA VAL A 44 -26.74 14.32 -0.07
C VAL A 44 -25.24 14.07 0.08
N TRP A 45 -24.40 15.10 -0.04
CA TRP A 45 -22.95 14.94 0.11
C TRP A 45 -22.54 14.48 1.50
N ASP A 46 -21.49 13.65 1.55
CA ASP A 46 -20.95 13.04 2.77
C ASP A 46 -20.69 14.07 3.90
N ILE A 47 -20.24 15.28 3.55
CA ILE A 47 -19.93 16.33 4.54
C ILE A 47 -21.16 16.80 5.32
N PHE A 48 -22.33 16.86 4.68
CA PHE A 48 -23.56 17.26 5.35
C PHE A 48 -24.11 16.13 6.20
N VAL A 49 -24.02 14.89 5.72
CA VAL A 49 -24.40 13.69 6.49
C VAL A 49 -23.53 13.57 7.74
N LEU A 50 -22.21 13.70 7.59
CA LEU A 50 -21.26 13.67 8.70
C LEU A 50 -21.53 14.80 9.70
N SER A 51 -21.84 16.01 9.23
CA SER A 51 -22.19 17.15 10.09
C SER A 51 -23.49 16.90 10.85
N ALA A 52 -24.50 16.31 10.21
CA ALA A 52 -25.78 15.98 10.83
C ALA A 52 -25.61 14.91 11.92
N ILE A 53 -24.85 13.84 11.64
CA ILE A 53 -24.50 12.81 12.61
C ILE A 53 -23.76 13.44 13.79
N PHE A 54 -22.76 14.29 13.52
CA PHE A 54 -22.00 14.98 14.56
C PHE A 54 -22.90 15.81 15.49
N VAL A 55 -23.78 16.65 14.93
CA VAL A 55 -24.71 17.48 15.72
C VAL A 55 -25.65 16.60 16.54
N LEU A 56 -26.19 15.53 15.95
CA LEU A 56 -27.10 14.62 16.65
C LEU A 56 -26.40 13.90 17.81
N SER A 57 -25.22 13.33 17.55
CA SER A 57 -24.39 12.70 18.59
C SER A 57 -24.04 13.67 19.70
N TRP A 58 -23.68 14.91 19.36
CA TRP A 58 -23.36 15.95 20.33
C TRP A 58 -24.56 16.30 21.23
N VAL A 59 -25.74 16.47 20.64
CA VAL A 59 -26.98 16.75 21.40
C VAL A 59 -27.29 15.59 22.35
N ILE A 60 -27.25 14.35 21.86
CA ILE A 60 -27.50 13.16 22.68
C ILE A 60 -26.54 13.14 23.88
N MET A 61 -25.23 13.32 23.64
CA MET A 61 -24.23 13.36 24.72
C MET A 61 -24.46 14.49 25.72
N ARG A 62 -24.89 15.69 25.28
CA ARG A 62 -25.14 16.81 26.19
C ARG A 62 -26.42 16.67 27.01
N THR A 63 -27.41 15.93 26.50
CA THR A 63 -28.69 15.70 27.21
C THR A 63 -28.66 14.46 28.11
N ALA A 64 -27.68 13.59 27.97
CA ALA A 64 -27.56 12.36 28.73
C ALA A 64 -27.02 12.61 30.15
N MET A 65 -27.31 11.68 31.06
CA MET A 65 -26.65 11.64 32.37
C MET A 65 -25.13 11.43 32.19
N LYS A 66 -24.33 11.92 33.14
CA LYS A 66 -22.87 11.88 33.04
C LYS A 66 -22.32 10.45 32.90
N GLU A 67 -22.93 9.48 33.57
CA GLU A 67 -22.57 8.07 33.51
C GLU A 67 -22.79 7.50 32.09
N ILE A 68 -23.92 7.83 31.48
CA ILE A 68 -24.25 7.42 30.11
C ILE A 68 -23.30 8.12 29.13
N THR A 69 -23.02 9.39 29.35
CA THR A 69 -22.12 10.18 28.49
C THR A 69 -20.70 9.61 28.48
N LEU A 70 -20.18 9.22 29.65
CA LEU A 70 -18.89 8.53 29.80
C LEU A 70 -18.86 7.25 28.95
N CYS A 71 -19.89 6.40 29.07
CA CYS A 71 -19.99 5.16 28.31
C CYS A 71 -20.08 5.40 26.79
N ILE A 72 -20.94 6.33 26.36
CA ILE A 72 -21.12 6.65 24.92
C ILE A 72 -19.84 7.24 24.33
N GLY A 73 -19.19 8.18 25.02
CA GLY A 73 -17.93 8.78 24.59
C GLY A 73 -16.83 7.71 24.43
N LEU A 74 -16.71 6.81 25.40
CA LEU A 74 -15.77 5.69 25.36
C LEU A 74 -16.04 4.75 24.17
N VAL A 75 -17.31 4.40 23.92
CA VAL A 75 -17.69 3.53 22.78
C VAL A 75 -17.38 4.20 21.45
N PHE A 76 -17.66 5.50 21.31
CA PHE A 76 -17.34 6.26 20.10
C PHE A 76 -15.84 6.29 19.84
N ASP A 77 -15.05 6.56 20.87
CA ASP A 77 -13.60 6.67 20.75
C ASP A 77 -12.93 5.33 20.46
N LEU A 78 -13.40 4.25 21.11
CA LEU A 78 -12.83 2.91 20.92
C LEU A 78 -13.32 2.21 19.67
N GLY A 79 -14.56 2.46 19.24
CA GLY A 79 -15.22 1.65 18.20
C GLY A 79 -14.42 1.57 16.91
N ILE A 80 -13.91 2.70 16.42
CA ILE A 80 -13.13 2.73 15.19
C ILE A 80 -11.75 2.05 15.39
N PRO A 81 -10.89 2.45 16.35
CA PRO A 81 -9.62 1.76 16.60
C PRO A 81 -9.74 0.25 16.82
N LEU A 82 -10.76 -0.20 17.57
CA LEU A 82 -10.94 -1.62 17.87
C LEU A 82 -11.26 -2.42 16.59
N GLN A 83 -12.07 -1.86 15.69
CA GLN A 83 -12.37 -2.47 14.40
C GLN A 83 -11.08 -2.75 13.62
N TYR A 84 -10.12 -1.81 13.62
CA TYR A 84 -8.84 -1.98 12.94
C TYR A 84 -7.88 -2.92 13.66
N VAL A 85 -7.98 -3.08 14.98
CA VAL A 85 -7.18 -4.06 15.73
C VAL A 85 -7.68 -5.48 15.50
N CYS A 86 -8.99 -5.67 15.36
CA CYS A 86 -9.60 -6.99 15.15
C CYS A 86 -9.39 -7.56 13.74
N ASP A 87 -9.07 -6.73 12.75
CA ASP A 87 -8.75 -7.16 11.39
C ASP A 87 -7.24 -7.15 11.16
N ASP A 88 -6.61 -8.33 11.12
CA ASP A 88 -5.17 -8.51 10.92
C ASP A 88 -4.62 -7.75 9.70
N VAL A 89 -5.40 -7.69 8.61
CA VAL A 89 -4.97 -7.02 7.38
C VAL A 89 -4.97 -5.51 7.60
N SER A 90 -6.07 -4.97 8.13
CA SER A 90 -6.23 -3.54 8.35
C SER A 90 -5.36 -3.01 9.50
N ALA A 91 -5.09 -3.85 10.50
CA ALA A 91 -4.17 -3.59 11.61
C ALA A 91 -2.75 -3.32 11.10
N ALA A 92 -2.26 -4.13 10.15
CA ALA A 92 -0.94 -3.95 9.57
C ALA A 92 -0.80 -2.60 8.85
N PHE A 93 -1.86 -2.16 8.15
CA PHE A 93 -1.89 -0.86 7.48
C PHE A 93 -1.98 0.31 8.48
N HIS A 94 -2.73 0.16 9.57
CA HIS A 94 -3.00 1.24 10.52
C HIS A 94 -2.10 1.22 11.77
N LYS A 95 -1.14 0.30 11.85
CA LYS A 95 -0.23 0.18 13.00
C LYS A 95 0.42 1.51 13.42
N PRO A 96 1.02 2.32 12.51
CA PRO A 96 1.63 3.60 12.89
C PRO A 96 0.60 4.61 13.41
N HIS A 97 -0.66 4.48 12.98
CA HIS A 97 -1.75 5.32 13.41
C HIS A 97 -2.17 4.96 14.84
N LEU A 98 -2.43 3.68 15.08
CA LEU A 98 -2.81 3.13 16.38
C LEU A 98 -1.78 3.46 17.46
N GLU A 99 -0.48 3.26 17.18
CA GLU A 99 0.61 3.57 18.11
C GLU A 99 0.61 5.03 18.60
N ARG A 100 0.15 5.96 17.76
CA ARG A 100 0.06 7.38 18.11
C ARG A 100 -1.30 7.76 18.71
N TYR A 101 -2.35 7.01 18.40
CA TYR A 101 -3.69 7.25 18.91
C TYR A 101 -3.82 6.82 20.38
N TRP A 102 -3.31 5.65 20.74
CA TRP A 102 -3.47 5.08 22.08
C TRP A 102 -3.04 6.01 23.22
N PRO A 103 -1.88 6.69 23.16
CA PRO A 103 -1.49 7.61 24.23
C PRO A 103 -2.47 8.78 24.41
N ILE A 104 -2.98 9.34 23.31
CA ILE A 104 -3.93 10.46 23.36
C ILE A 104 -5.26 10.00 23.98
N PHE A 105 -5.75 8.85 23.54
CA PHE A 105 -6.95 8.23 24.08
C PHE A 105 -6.83 7.92 25.58
N VAL A 106 -5.72 7.32 26.01
CA VAL A 106 -5.49 6.98 27.43
C VAL A 106 -5.40 8.24 28.28
N ILE A 107 -4.61 9.24 27.87
CA ILE A 107 -4.48 10.51 28.61
C ILE A 107 -5.84 11.22 28.70
N GLY A 108 -6.56 11.30 27.58
CA GLY A 108 -7.90 11.91 27.54
C GLY A 108 -8.89 11.18 28.45
N SER A 109 -8.85 9.84 28.49
CA SER A 109 -9.75 9.03 29.32
C SER A 109 -9.42 9.13 30.81
N LEU A 110 -8.14 9.24 31.18
CA LEU A 110 -7.74 9.51 32.56
C LEU A 110 -8.22 10.90 33.03
N LEU A 111 -8.09 11.91 32.17
CA LEU A 111 -8.61 13.25 32.45
C LEU A 111 -10.13 13.24 32.60
N GLU A 112 -10.83 12.49 31.75
CA GLU A 112 -12.28 12.30 31.82
C GLU A 112 -12.70 11.69 33.15
N VAL A 113 -12.05 10.60 33.59
CA VAL A 113 -12.32 9.97 34.89
C VAL A 113 -12.05 10.94 36.05
N ALA A 114 -10.98 11.72 36.01
CA ALA A 114 -10.72 12.74 37.04
C ALA A 114 -11.83 13.82 37.06
N MET A 115 -12.25 14.29 35.89
CA MET A 115 -13.31 15.30 35.76
C MET A 115 -14.68 14.77 36.18
N PHE A 116 -14.95 13.47 36.04
CA PHE A 116 -16.19 12.84 36.48
C PHE A 116 -16.46 13.03 37.98
N PHE A 117 -15.41 13.04 38.81
CA PHE A 117 -15.52 13.23 40.25
C PHE A 117 -15.53 14.70 40.68
N ILE A 118 -14.84 15.56 39.95
CA ILE A 118 -14.60 16.96 40.37
C ILE A 118 -15.63 17.93 39.76
N SER A 119 -16.11 17.65 38.54
CA SER A 119 -16.86 18.62 37.74
C SER A 119 -18.37 18.49 37.92
N HIS A 120 -19.07 19.62 37.74
CA HIS A 120 -20.51 19.63 37.54
C HIS A 120 -20.87 18.78 36.29
N PRO A 121 -22.00 18.05 36.28
CA PRO A 121 -22.41 17.21 35.14
C PRO A 121 -22.34 17.91 33.78
N ASP A 122 -22.74 19.18 33.70
CA ASP A 122 -22.66 19.95 32.45
C ASP A 122 -21.24 20.15 31.93
N LEU A 123 -20.32 20.49 32.83
CA LEU A 123 -18.92 20.67 32.45
C LEU A 123 -18.28 19.32 32.08
N PHE A 124 -18.65 18.25 32.79
CA PHE A 124 -18.19 16.91 32.49
C PHE A 124 -18.59 16.50 31.06
N THR A 125 -19.87 16.60 30.70
CA THR A 125 -20.33 16.23 29.35
C THR A 125 -19.63 17.05 28.26
N LEU A 126 -19.34 18.34 28.51
CA LEU A 126 -18.54 19.17 27.59
C LEU A 126 -17.12 18.62 27.40
N VAL A 127 -16.47 18.18 28.48
CA VAL A 127 -15.12 17.58 28.43
C VAL A 127 -15.14 16.29 27.61
N VAL A 128 -16.14 15.41 27.82
CA VAL A 128 -16.29 14.19 27.01
C VAL A 128 -16.45 14.54 25.54
N CYS A 129 -17.36 15.45 25.21
CA CYS A 129 -17.59 15.87 23.82
C CYS A 129 -16.31 16.44 23.17
N LEU A 130 -15.54 17.26 23.89
CA LEU A 130 -14.30 17.83 23.39
C LEU A 130 -13.23 16.74 23.17
N LYS A 131 -13.14 15.76 24.09
CA LYS A 131 -12.25 14.61 23.97
C LYS A 131 -12.61 13.78 22.73
N THR A 132 -13.88 13.42 22.56
CA THR A 132 -14.35 12.63 21.43
C THR A 132 -14.13 13.34 20.10
N LEU A 133 -14.33 14.66 20.06
CA LEU A 133 -14.00 15.48 18.89
C LEU A 133 -12.50 15.43 18.58
N ALA A 134 -11.64 15.57 19.59
CA ALA A 134 -10.19 15.52 19.40
C ALA A 134 -9.72 14.13 18.93
N CYS A 135 -10.24 13.06 19.51
CA CYS A 135 -9.96 11.68 19.11
C CYS A 135 -10.41 11.41 17.66
N THR A 136 -11.64 11.79 17.32
CA THR A 136 -12.20 11.63 15.97
C THR A 136 -11.42 12.44 14.95
N PHE A 137 -11.11 13.71 15.26
CA PHE A 137 -10.31 14.56 14.37
C PHE A 137 -8.91 13.99 14.17
N PHE A 138 -8.24 13.57 15.24
CA PHE A 138 -6.91 12.97 15.14
C PHE A 138 -6.92 11.72 14.27
N TRP A 139 -7.94 10.88 14.44
CA TRP A 139 -8.16 9.69 13.64
C TRP A 139 -8.42 10.01 12.16
N LEU A 140 -9.35 10.92 11.85
CA LEU A 140 -9.69 11.24 10.46
C LEU A 140 -8.63 12.12 9.76
N SER A 141 -7.76 12.82 10.51
CA SER A 141 -6.75 13.74 9.95
C SER A 141 -5.53 13.05 9.34
N ARG A 142 -5.40 11.73 9.49
CA ARG A 142 -4.22 10.98 9.08
C ARG A 142 -4.55 9.94 8.02
N ARG A 143 -3.63 9.82 7.06
CA ARG A 143 -3.66 8.72 6.10
C ARG A 143 -3.33 7.40 6.81
N PRO A 144 -3.71 6.25 6.25
CA PRO A 144 -3.31 4.93 6.76
C PRO A 144 -1.80 4.80 6.92
N SER A 145 -1.02 5.42 6.03
CA SER A 145 0.45 5.47 6.10
C SER A 145 1.01 6.21 7.32
N GLY A 146 0.17 6.85 8.13
CA GLY A 146 0.57 7.66 9.28
C GLY A 146 1.04 9.07 8.89
N GLU A 147 1.02 9.41 7.60
CA GLU A 147 1.27 10.76 7.10
C GLU A 147 0.06 11.67 7.39
N LYS A 148 0.34 12.92 7.77
CA LYS A 148 -0.71 13.92 7.96
C LYS A 148 -1.31 14.26 6.61
N ILE A 149 -2.64 14.27 6.50
CA ILE A 149 -3.30 14.83 5.32
C ILE A 149 -3.06 16.34 5.34
N THR A 150 -2.10 16.83 4.56
CA THR A 150 -1.94 18.27 4.36
C THR A 150 -3.10 18.74 3.47
N LEU A 151 -4.23 19.09 4.07
CA LEU A 151 -5.41 19.66 3.38
C LEU A 151 -5.11 21.01 2.67
N GLY A 152 -3.92 21.60 2.86
CA GLY A 152 -3.59 22.96 2.43
C GLY A 152 -2.58 23.14 1.29
N SER A 153 -1.89 22.11 0.79
CA SER A 153 -0.76 22.35 -0.12
C SER A 153 -1.12 22.69 -1.57
N SER A 154 -2.41 22.71 -1.95
CA SER A 154 -2.84 23.13 -3.30
C SER A 154 -3.36 24.57 -3.40
N ILE A 155 -3.34 25.34 -2.31
CA ILE A 155 -3.69 26.77 -2.34
C ILE A 155 -2.39 27.57 -2.15
N SER A 156 -1.51 27.53 -3.15
CA SER A 156 -0.53 28.59 -3.28
C SER A 156 -1.25 29.77 -3.95
N PRO A 157 -1.49 30.90 -3.25
CA PRO A 157 -1.97 32.09 -3.91
C PRO A 157 -0.89 32.49 -4.92
N SER A 158 -1.23 32.44 -6.20
CA SER A 158 -0.41 33.02 -7.25
C SER A 158 -0.51 34.54 -7.13
N GLY A 159 0.18 35.09 -6.12
CA GLY A 159 0.26 36.52 -5.83
C GLY A 159 1.53 37.09 -6.44
N SER A 160 1.34 37.78 -7.55
CA SER A 160 2.31 38.64 -8.22
C SER A 160 3.00 39.61 -7.25
N SER A 161 4.33 39.60 -7.21
CA SER A 161 5.11 40.82 -7.04
C SER A 161 6.55 40.62 -7.56
N VAL A 162 6.82 41.29 -8.68
CA VAL A 162 8.17 41.67 -9.10
C VAL A 162 8.49 42.99 -8.38
N PRO A 163 9.70 43.17 -7.84
CA PRO A 163 10.53 44.24 -8.35
C PRO A 163 11.97 43.78 -8.63
N ALA A 164 12.57 44.48 -9.60
CA ALA A 164 13.89 44.25 -10.16
C ALA A 164 15.03 44.87 -9.32
N GLY A 165 16.21 44.26 -9.40
CA GLY A 165 17.52 44.89 -9.14
C GLY A 165 18.32 44.35 -7.93
N PRO A 166 19.64 44.61 -7.85
CA PRO A 166 20.66 43.95 -8.68
C PRO A 166 21.82 43.32 -7.85
N GLN A 167 22.61 42.50 -8.56
CA GLN A 167 24.00 42.08 -8.27
C GLN A 167 24.30 40.99 -7.23
N ALA A 168 25.22 40.12 -7.67
CA ALA A 168 25.76 38.92 -7.04
C ALA A 168 26.74 39.24 -5.89
N PRO A 169 27.09 38.21 -5.09
CA PRO A 169 28.36 37.55 -5.37
C PRO A 169 28.26 36.02 -5.40
N SER A 170 29.04 35.47 -6.33
CA SER A 170 29.48 34.09 -6.54
C SER A 170 29.40 33.15 -5.31
N ALA A 171 28.48 32.19 -5.39
CA ALA A 171 28.47 30.99 -4.56
C ALA A 171 29.37 29.88 -5.18
N PRO A 172 29.98 29.02 -4.35
CA PRO A 172 30.99 28.07 -4.78
C PRO A 172 30.41 26.95 -5.65
N LYS A 173 31.16 26.64 -6.71
CA LYS A 173 30.89 25.59 -7.70
C LYS A 173 30.78 24.23 -6.99
N PRO A 174 29.61 23.55 -6.98
CA PRO A 174 29.54 22.22 -6.41
C PRO A 174 30.32 21.25 -7.29
N SER A 175 31.22 20.52 -6.64
CA SER A 175 31.97 19.39 -7.16
C SER A 175 31.08 18.44 -7.95
N SER A 176 31.54 18.10 -9.15
CA SER A 176 30.93 17.15 -10.08
C SER A 176 30.53 15.85 -9.39
N ILE A 177 29.24 15.70 -9.09
CA ILE A 177 28.64 14.41 -8.80
C ILE A 177 28.83 13.57 -10.07
N PRO A 178 29.39 12.36 -9.99
CA PRO A 178 29.55 11.49 -11.15
C PRO A 178 28.19 11.34 -11.82
N SER A 179 28.17 11.46 -13.16
CA SER A 179 26.99 11.38 -14.01
C SER A 179 26.21 10.10 -13.73
N SER A 180 25.36 10.14 -12.70
CA SER A 180 24.74 8.96 -12.12
C SER A 180 23.59 8.54 -13.01
N THR A 181 23.57 7.24 -13.29
CA THR A 181 22.54 6.47 -13.98
C THR A 181 21.17 7.14 -13.90
N PHE A 182 20.62 7.53 -15.05
CA PHE A 182 19.26 8.04 -15.13
C PHE A 182 18.32 7.02 -14.49
N ILE A 183 17.38 7.47 -13.65
CA ILE A 183 16.32 6.59 -13.17
C ILE A 183 15.47 6.22 -14.39
N VAL A 184 15.34 4.92 -14.63
CA VAL A 184 14.52 4.35 -15.69
C VAL A 184 13.33 3.64 -15.05
N ASP A 185 12.11 3.96 -15.48
CA ASP A 185 10.95 3.15 -15.16
C ASP A 185 11.01 1.87 -16.01
N PRO A 186 11.14 0.67 -15.41
CA PRO A 186 11.29 -0.57 -16.18
C PRO A 186 10.07 -0.87 -17.07
N ARG A 187 8.90 -0.27 -16.78
CA ARG A 187 7.69 -0.43 -17.59
C ARG A 187 7.71 0.43 -18.86
N ILE A 188 8.41 1.56 -18.83
CA ILE A 188 8.45 2.54 -19.93
C ILE A 188 9.90 3.05 -20.09
N PRO A 189 10.78 2.22 -20.68
CA PRO A 189 12.21 2.52 -20.76
C PRO A 189 12.52 3.76 -21.60
N ASP A 190 11.61 4.16 -22.48
CA ASP A 190 11.72 5.34 -23.35
C ASP A 190 11.07 6.61 -22.76
N ALA A 191 10.63 6.58 -21.49
CA ALA A 191 9.94 7.71 -20.87
C ALA A 191 10.76 9.01 -20.88
N ASP A 192 12.07 8.94 -20.63
CA ASP A 192 12.93 10.14 -20.64
C ASP A 192 12.99 10.78 -22.03
N ALA A 193 13.18 9.97 -23.08
CA ALA A 193 13.21 10.44 -24.47
C ALA A 193 11.87 11.05 -24.88
N ARG A 194 10.75 10.44 -24.49
CA ARG A 194 9.39 10.95 -24.76
C ARG A 194 9.14 12.29 -24.05
N LEU A 195 9.57 12.44 -22.80
CA LEU A 195 9.46 13.70 -22.06
C LEU A 195 10.38 14.78 -22.66
N GLN A 196 11.59 14.43 -23.06
CA GLN A 196 12.48 15.37 -23.73
C GLN A 196 11.88 15.87 -25.05
N ALA A 197 11.31 14.97 -25.86
CA ALA A 197 10.61 15.32 -27.11
C ALA A 197 9.38 16.20 -26.88
N ALA A 198 8.71 16.08 -25.73
CA ALA A 198 7.57 16.91 -25.34
C ALA A 198 7.95 18.29 -24.76
N GLY A 199 9.24 18.66 -24.79
CA GLY A 199 9.70 19.99 -24.38
C GLY A 199 10.11 20.10 -22.90
N TYR A 200 10.21 18.99 -22.17
CA TYR A 200 10.74 18.98 -20.80
C TYR A 200 12.28 18.97 -20.83
N THR A 201 12.89 20.14 -21.04
CA THR A 201 14.35 20.28 -21.22
C THR A 201 15.16 20.09 -19.93
N ASP A 202 14.58 20.40 -18.78
CA ASP A 202 15.21 20.26 -17.46
C ASP A 202 15.34 18.77 -17.05
N PRO A 203 16.58 18.25 -16.85
CA PRO A 203 16.80 16.86 -16.47
C PRO A 203 16.21 16.50 -15.10
N ASP A 204 16.18 17.43 -14.14
CA ASP A 204 15.63 17.17 -12.80
C ASP A 204 14.11 17.05 -12.85
N ALA A 205 13.46 17.86 -13.69
CA ALA A 205 12.03 17.73 -13.95
C ALA A 205 11.68 16.38 -14.59
N ARG A 206 12.43 15.93 -15.59
CA ARG A 206 12.21 14.62 -16.22
C ARG A 206 12.38 13.49 -15.21
N ARG A 207 13.43 13.53 -14.38
CA ARG A 207 13.64 12.55 -13.30
C ARG A 207 12.51 12.56 -12.27
N GLY A 208 12.03 13.74 -11.88
CA GLY A 208 10.87 13.88 -10.99
C GLY A 208 9.57 13.34 -11.57
N LEU A 209 9.36 13.50 -12.88
CA LEU A 209 8.23 12.92 -13.61
C LEU A 209 8.32 11.39 -13.66
N ILE A 210 9.49 10.84 -14.02
CA ILE A 210 9.72 9.39 -14.04
C ILE A 210 9.55 8.80 -12.64
N LEU A 211 10.08 9.44 -11.60
CA LEU A 211 9.86 9.04 -10.20
C LEU A 211 8.37 9.04 -9.85
N SER A 212 7.58 9.96 -10.41
CA SER A 212 6.14 9.97 -10.22
C SER A 212 5.43 8.83 -10.95
N LEU A 213 5.91 8.42 -12.13
CA LEU A 213 5.40 7.23 -12.83
C LEU A 213 5.65 5.97 -12.00
N ILE A 214 6.88 5.80 -11.51
CA ILE A 214 7.28 4.68 -10.63
C ILE A 214 6.38 4.61 -9.39
N ASN A 215 6.08 5.75 -8.77
CA ASN A 215 5.25 5.83 -7.57
C ASN A 215 3.74 5.75 -7.83
N THR A 216 3.26 5.79 -9.08
CA THR A 216 1.84 5.61 -9.38
C THR A 216 1.51 4.12 -9.21
N SER A 217 0.71 3.81 -8.17
CA SER A 217 0.69 2.53 -7.44
C SER A 217 0.17 1.27 -8.17
N ASN A 218 0.37 0.14 -7.47
CA ASN A 218 0.34 -1.27 -7.84
C ASN A 218 -0.97 -1.91 -8.35
N ASP A 219 -2.11 -1.23 -8.34
CA ASP A 219 -3.39 -1.91 -8.63
C ASP A 219 -3.67 -2.05 -10.13
N GLN A 220 -3.14 -1.13 -10.95
CA GLN A 220 -3.06 -1.23 -12.42
C GLN A 220 -1.82 -0.45 -12.91
N PRO A 221 -0.62 -1.00 -12.70
CA PRO A 221 0.63 -0.25 -12.81
C PRO A 221 0.93 0.22 -14.24
N ASP A 222 0.55 -0.56 -15.25
CA ASP A 222 0.98 -0.30 -16.63
C ASP A 222 0.06 0.70 -17.34
N SER A 223 -1.26 0.59 -17.15
CA SER A 223 -2.22 1.46 -17.85
C SER A 223 -2.16 2.91 -17.36
N ARG A 224 -2.02 3.13 -16.05
CA ARG A 224 -2.01 4.47 -15.45
C ARG A 224 -0.71 5.23 -15.71
N ALA A 225 0.44 4.55 -15.61
CA ALA A 225 1.73 5.16 -15.90
C ALA A 225 1.80 5.62 -17.37
N GLU A 226 1.41 4.76 -18.30
CA GLU A 226 1.38 5.09 -19.73
C GLU A 226 0.34 6.18 -20.04
N THR A 227 -0.83 6.16 -19.40
CA THR A 227 -1.85 7.21 -19.56
C THR A 227 -1.35 8.58 -19.08
N ASN A 228 -0.68 8.62 -17.92
CA ASN A 228 -0.10 9.85 -17.39
C ASN A 228 1.02 10.37 -18.30
N LEU A 229 1.91 9.49 -18.76
CA LEU A 229 2.98 9.86 -19.68
C LEU A 229 2.40 10.40 -21.00
N ARG A 230 1.43 9.70 -21.61
CA ARG A 230 0.71 10.16 -22.82
C ARG A 230 0.06 11.52 -22.62
N ARG A 231 -0.58 11.74 -21.47
CA ARG A 231 -1.19 13.04 -21.14
C ARG A 231 -0.15 14.14 -21.05
N TRP A 232 1.00 13.86 -20.44
CA TRP A 232 2.08 14.85 -20.30
C TRP A 232 2.79 15.16 -21.60
N THR A 233 2.90 14.19 -22.51
CA THR A 233 3.53 14.35 -23.82
C THR A 233 2.59 14.93 -24.88
N LYS A 234 1.27 14.81 -24.69
CA LYS A 234 0.27 15.42 -25.58
C LYS A 234 0.00 16.88 -25.24
N ASP A 235 0.10 17.23 -23.97
CA ASP A 235 -0.16 18.58 -23.47
C ASP A 235 1.10 19.44 -23.53
N ASN A 236 1.37 19.96 -24.74
CA ASN A 236 2.54 20.77 -25.08
C ASN A 236 2.30 22.27 -24.85
N ALA A 237 1.28 22.65 -24.08
CA ALA A 237 1.05 24.06 -23.76
C ALA A 237 2.24 24.59 -22.92
N PRO A 238 2.96 25.63 -23.38
CA PRO A 238 4.23 26.04 -22.77
C PRO A 238 4.08 26.44 -21.30
N LYS A 239 2.93 27.02 -20.92
CA LYS A 239 2.60 27.34 -19.52
C LYS A 239 2.47 26.08 -18.64
N GLN A 240 1.88 25.01 -19.17
CA GLN A 240 1.73 23.76 -18.43
C GLN A 240 3.04 23.01 -18.29
N VAL A 241 3.84 22.97 -19.37
CA VAL A 241 5.19 22.41 -19.34
C VAL A 241 6.03 23.14 -18.30
N ALA A 242 6.09 24.47 -18.32
CA ALA A 242 6.83 25.26 -17.33
C ALA A 242 6.38 24.98 -15.88
N LYS A 243 5.06 24.92 -15.64
CA LYS A 243 4.50 24.62 -14.31
C LYS A 243 4.89 23.23 -13.82
N ARG A 244 4.77 22.20 -14.68
CA ARG A 244 5.14 20.82 -14.35
C ARG A 244 6.65 20.72 -14.13
N THR A 245 7.46 21.34 -14.99
CA THR A 245 8.92 21.40 -14.87
C THR A 245 9.33 21.92 -13.49
N ALA A 246 8.81 23.06 -13.06
CA ALA A 246 9.10 23.62 -11.73
C ALA A 246 8.65 22.70 -10.57
N THR A 247 7.48 22.06 -10.72
CA THR A 247 6.91 21.18 -9.68
C THR A 247 7.75 19.90 -9.52
N TYR A 248 8.06 19.24 -10.64
CA TYR A 248 8.74 17.94 -10.62
C TYR A 248 10.25 18.07 -10.38
N SER A 249 10.89 19.16 -10.79
CA SER A 249 12.30 19.41 -10.43
C SER A 249 12.47 19.65 -8.93
N LYS A 250 11.51 20.32 -8.27
CA LYS A 250 11.48 20.43 -6.81
C LYS A 250 11.29 19.05 -6.16
N LYS A 251 10.30 18.28 -6.61
CA LYS A 251 10.03 16.92 -6.09
C LYS A 251 11.26 16.01 -6.18
N TRP A 252 12.01 16.10 -7.28
CA TRP A 252 13.25 15.36 -7.45
C TRP A 252 14.36 15.80 -6.47
N ARG A 253 14.55 17.11 -6.29
CA ARG A 253 15.52 17.64 -5.31
C ARG A 253 15.16 17.26 -3.87
N ASP A 254 13.88 17.31 -3.50
CA ASP A 254 13.39 16.90 -2.19
C ASP A 254 13.66 15.40 -1.95
N HIS A 255 13.49 14.56 -2.99
CA HIS A 255 13.83 13.15 -2.94
C HIS A 255 15.34 12.90 -2.79
N LEU A 256 16.20 13.69 -3.45
CA LEU A 256 17.65 13.60 -3.23
C LEU A 256 18.05 14.01 -1.81
N ALA A 257 17.41 15.05 -1.26
CA ALA A 257 17.66 15.51 0.11
C ALA A 257 17.26 14.45 1.16
N SER A 258 16.17 13.70 0.92
CA SER A 258 15.76 12.62 1.81
C SER A 258 16.71 11.41 1.77
N LEU A 259 17.27 11.09 0.60
CA LEU A 259 18.31 10.08 0.48
C LEU A 259 19.61 10.49 1.18
N GLY A 260 19.99 11.77 1.07
CA GLY A 260 21.18 12.31 1.75
C GLY A 260 21.08 12.25 3.28
N THR A 261 19.91 12.53 3.84
CA THR A 261 19.67 12.43 5.30
C THR A 261 19.65 10.98 5.79
N GLN A 262 19.17 10.03 4.99
CA GLN A 262 19.28 8.60 5.31
C GLN A 262 20.71 8.08 5.28
N ALA A 263 21.52 8.55 4.32
CA ALA A 263 22.93 8.19 4.23
C ALA A 263 23.75 8.76 5.42
N ALA A 264 23.47 10.00 5.84
CA ALA A 264 24.12 10.63 6.98
C ALA A 264 23.74 10.00 8.33
N ALA A 265 22.50 9.51 8.50
CA ALA A 265 22.08 8.78 9.69
C ALA A 265 22.73 7.39 9.82
N SER A 266 23.26 6.85 8.70
CA SER A 266 23.82 5.49 8.62
C SER A 266 25.35 5.45 8.71
N SER A 267 26.04 6.60 8.74
CA SER A 267 27.51 6.68 8.65
C SER A 267 28.24 6.87 9.99
N ALA A 268 27.55 6.78 11.13
CA ALA A 268 28.12 7.01 12.45
C ALA A 268 28.72 5.74 13.12
N THR A 269 29.61 4.99 12.45
CA THR A 269 30.69 4.18 13.08
C THR A 269 31.58 3.50 12.03
N PRO A 270 32.86 3.88 11.88
CA PRO A 270 33.79 3.16 11.02
C PRO A 270 34.46 2.02 11.82
N ASN A 271 34.37 0.78 11.30
CA ASN A 271 34.97 -0.48 11.81
C ASN A 271 34.17 -1.36 12.80
N ALA A 272 32.85 -1.50 12.64
CA ALA A 272 32.15 -2.66 13.20
C ALA A 272 32.11 -3.81 12.18
N LYS A 273 32.85 -4.89 12.45
CA LYS A 273 32.76 -6.15 11.69
C LYS A 273 31.33 -6.66 11.80
N TYR A 274 30.59 -6.66 10.68
CA TYR A 274 29.20 -7.11 10.63
C TYR A 274 29.12 -8.56 11.15
N ARG A 275 28.45 -8.73 12.30
CA ARG A 275 28.22 -10.03 12.93
C ARG A 275 26.80 -10.03 13.44
N ILE A 276 25.95 -10.89 12.86
CA ILE A 276 24.58 -11.06 13.34
C ILE A 276 24.67 -11.52 14.80
N SER A 277 24.11 -10.73 15.70
CA SER A 277 24.18 -11.01 17.13
C SER A 277 23.40 -12.30 17.44
N SER A 278 23.86 -13.08 18.42
CA SER A 278 23.19 -14.34 18.77
C SER A 278 21.74 -14.12 19.22
N SER A 279 21.41 -12.96 19.80
CA SER A 279 20.05 -12.58 20.17
C SER A 279 19.11 -12.40 18.97
N GLN A 280 19.62 -11.99 17.80
CA GLN A 280 18.82 -11.89 16.56
C GLN A 280 18.53 -13.27 15.92
N LEU A 281 19.40 -14.26 16.16
CA LEU A 281 19.25 -15.61 15.59
C LEU A 281 18.32 -16.51 16.41
N THR A 282 18.11 -16.24 17.70
CA THR A 282 17.22 -17.01 18.58
C THR A 282 15.79 -17.13 18.06
N PRO A 283 15.05 -16.03 17.76
CA PRO A 283 13.67 -16.13 17.29
C PRO A 283 13.55 -16.80 15.91
N LEU A 284 14.56 -16.61 15.04
CA LEU A 284 14.61 -17.28 13.75
C LEU A 284 14.81 -18.80 13.90
N ASN A 285 15.71 -19.23 14.80
CA ASN A 285 15.95 -20.65 15.08
C ASN A 285 14.73 -21.35 15.68
N GLU A 286 13.96 -20.62 16.48
CA GLU A 286 12.71 -21.09 17.07
C GLU A 286 11.61 -21.23 16.00
N SER A 287 11.45 -20.23 15.12
CA SER A 287 10.49 -20.31 14.00
C SER A 287 10.82 -21.41 12.98
N LEU A 288 12.12 -21.68 12.75
CA LEU A 288 12.56 -22.75 11.85
C LEU A 288 12.47 -24.14 12.48
N ARG A 289 12.36 -24.26 13.81
CA ARG A 289 12.25 -25.54 14.52
C ARG A 289 11.06 -26.37 14.07
N THR A 290 9.97 -25.72 13.67
CA THR A 290 8.74 -26.38 13.22
C THR A 290 8.72 -26.66 11.72
N LYS A 291 9.66 -26.08 10.94
CA LYS A 291 9.63 -26.11 9.47
C LYS A 291 10.77 -26.90 8.83
N LEU A 292 11.91 -27.01 9.52
CA LEU A 292 13.11 -27.68 9.02
C LEU A 292 13.55 -28.77 10.00
N ASP A 293 14.10 -29.84 9.46
CA ASP A 293 14.77 -30.87 10.25
C ASP A 293 16.05 -30.32 10.91
N ARG A 294 16.44 -30.95 12.01
CA ARG A 294 17.53 -30.47 12.88
C ARG A 294 18.86 -30.21 12.13
N PRO A 295 19.37 -31.10 11.25
CA PRO A 295 20.65 -30.86 10.59
C PRO A 295 20.57 -29.73 9.54
N THR A 296 19.50 -29.64 8.76
CA THR A 296 19.29 -28.59 7.76
C THR A 296 19.19 -27.21 8.42
N ARG A 297 18.48 -27.13 9.55
CA ARG A 297 18.43 -25.92 10.39
C ARG A 297 19.79 -25.53 10.97
N GLN A 298 20.58 -26.50 11.45
CA GLN A 298 21.93 -26.22 11.98
C GLN A 298 22.87 -25.70 10.89
N LYS A 299 22.79 -26.25 9.66
CA LYS A 299 23.55 -25.78 8.50
C LYS A 299 23.19 -24.33 8.15
N LEU A 300 21.90 -24.00 8.09
CA LEU A 300 21.44 -22.63 7.84
C LEU A 300 21.93 -21.65 8.92
N MET A 301 21.82 -22.03 10.20
CA MET A 301 22.30 -21.19 11.31
C MET A 301 23.81 -20.98 11.29
N ALA A 302 24.58 -21.99 10.89
CA ALA A 302 26.02 -21.86 10.70
C ALA A 302 26.36 -20.87 9.58
N MET A 303 25.68 -20.97 8.44
CA MET A 303 25.86 -20.06 7.30
C MET A 303 25.50 -18.62 7.67
N LEU A 304 24.37 -18.40 8.34
CA LEU A 304 23.95 -17.07 8.79
C LEU A 304 24.92 -16.46 9.81
N LYS A 305 25.49 -17.28 10.70
CA LYS A 305 26.47 -16.83 11.70
C LYS A 305 27.83 -16.48 11.08
N SER A 306 28.19 -17.07 9.95
CA SER A 306 29.43 -16.79 9.22
C SER A 306 29.34 -15.63 8.22
N SER A 307 28.11 -15.16 7.91
CA SER A 307 27.88 -14.07 6.96
C SER A 307 28.57 -12.78 7.37
N ARG A 308 29.25 -12.13 6.42
CA ARG A 308 30.02 -10.89 6.61
C ARG A 308 29.33 -9.65 6.05
N SER A 309 28.20 -9.83 5.35
CA SER A 309 27.46 -8.74 4.71
C SER A 309 25.96 -9.04 4.61
N ASN A 310 25.16 -8.01 4.35
CA ASN A 310 23.73 -8.17 4.13
C ASN A 310 23.44 -8.96 2.85
N GLU A 311 24.22 -8.70 1.80
CA GLU A 311 24.13 -9.37 0.51
C GLU A 311 24.45 -10.87 0.64
N GLU A 312 25.45 -11.23 1.45
CA GLU A 312 25.78 -12.64 1.72
C GLU A 312 24.66 -13.33 2.50
N THR A 313 24.06 -12.66 3.49
CA THR A 313 22.89 -13.19 4.21
C THR A 313 21.70 -13.41 3.29
N GLU A 314 21.43 -12.49 2.36
CA GLU A 314 20.35 -12.63 1.39
C GLU A 314 20.63 -13.76 0.39
N GLN A 315 21.88 -13.91 -0.07
CA GLN A 315 22.29 -15.01 -0.95
C GLN A 315 22.16 -16.37 -0.25
N ILE A 316 22.53 -16.46 1.03
CA ILE A 316 22.34 -17.68 1.84
C ILE A 316 20.86 -18.04 1.92
N LEU A 317 19.97 -17.08 2.20
CA LEU A 317 18.53 -17.33 2.29
C LEU A 317 17.92 -17.72 0.94
N LYS A 318 18.32 -17.07 -0.15
CA LYS A 318 17.87 -17.40 -1.51
C LYS A 318 18.35 -18.77 -1.97
N GLY A 319 19.64 -19.08 -1.77
CA GLY A 319 20.22 -20.37 -2.13
C GLY A 319 19.59 -21.52 -1.34
N PHE A 320 19.36 -21.31 -0.05
CA PHE A 320 18.75 -22.33 0.81
C PHE A 320 17.30 -22.64 0.43
N GLY A 321 16.52 -21.64 -0.01
CA GLY A 321 15.16 -21.86 -0.53
C GLY A 321 15.12 -22.75 -1.77
N ASN A 322 16.13 -22.66 -2.63
CA ASN A 322 16.24 -23.47 -3.84
C ASN A 322 16.63 -24.93 -3.53
N ASP A 323 17.58 -25.15 -2.62
CA ASP A 323 18.07 -26.50 -2.24
C ASP A 323 17.01 -27.35 -1.54
N VAL A 324 16.18 -26.72 -0.70
CA VAL A 324 15.07 -27.40 0.00
C VAL A 324 13.95 -27.78 -0.97
N GLY A 325 13.79 -27.04 -2.08
CA GLY A 325 12.85 -27.35 -3.15
C GLY A 325 13.25 -28.56 -4.01
N HIS A 326 14.55 -28.81 -4.20
CA HIS A 326 15.04 -29.93 -5.01
C HIS A 326 15.25 -31.23 -4.23
N SER A 327 15.50 -31.15 -2.92
CA SER A 327 15.79 -32.35 -2.11
C SER A 327 14.56 -33.20 -1.76
N ARG A 328 13.34 -32.79 -2.18
CA ARG A 328 12.08 -33.49 -1.84
C ARG A 328 11.51 -34.36 -2.97
N GLY A 329 12.22 -34.48 -4.09
CA GLY A 329 11.84 -35.38 -5.16
C GLY A 329 13.07 -36.07 -5.71
N LEU A 330 13.47 -37.19 -5.10
CA LEU A 330 14.24 -38.29 -5.70
C LEU A 330 14.45 -39.35 -4.61
N GLY A 331 13.53 -40.30 -4.56
CA GLY A 331 13.66 -41.53 -3.78
C GLY A 331 13.15 -42.68 -4.63
N GLY A 332 14.04 -43.36 -5.35
CA GLY A 332 13.73 -44.55 -6.12
C GLY A 332 14.90 -44.99 -7.00
N GLU A 333 15.54 -46.09 -6.58
CA GLU A 333 16.46 -46.97 -7.33
C GLU A 333 17.80 -46.35 -7.75
N GLY A 334 18.94 -47.04 -7.79
CA GLY A 334 19.32 -48.44 -7.66
C GLY A 334 20.85 -48.50 -7.86
N GLY A 335 21.50 -49.52 -7.32
CA GLY A 335 22.97 -49.60 -7.24
C GLY A 335 23.70 -49.76 -8.58
N GLY A 336 25.02 -49.55 -8.53
CA GLY A 336 25.93 -49.86 -9.63
C GLY A 336 27.31 -49.26 -9.39
N GLY A 337 28.24 -50.09 -8.89
CA GLY A 337 29.64 -49.71 -8.71
C GLY A 337 30.39 -49.55 -10.04
N GLY A 338 31.47 -48.79 -10.01
CA GLY A 338 32.37 -48.62 -11.14
C GLY A 338 33.54 -47.71 -10.79
N ALA A 339 34.71 -48.32 -10.64
CA ALA A 339 35.95 -47.64 -10.32
C ALA A 339 36.54 -46.88 -11.53
N ARG A 340 37.42 -45.93 -11.19
CA ARG A 340 38.73 -45.65 -11.83
C ARG A 340 38.84 -44.36 -12.67
N ALA A 341 40.05 -43.80 -12.51
CA ALA A 341 40.83 -42.96 -13.43
C ALA A 341 40.82 -41.45 -13.17
N SER A 342 41.89 -41.06 -12.48
CA SER A 342 42.60 -39.79 -12.51
C SER A 342 42.79 -39.26 -13.93
N SER A 343 42.55 -37.97 -14.15
CA SER A 343 43.31 -37.20 -15.14
C SER A 343 43.40 -35.73 -14.74
N SER A 344 44.63 -35.25 -14.77
CA SER A 344 45.07 -33.88 -14.60
C SER A 344 44.66 -33.00 -15.78
N GLY A 345 44.15 -31.80 -15.50
CA GLY A 345 43.92 -30.77 -16.52
C GLY A 345 43.73 -29.40 -15.90
N GLN A 346 44.83 -28.64 -15.75
CA GLN A 346 44.78 -27.19 -15.56
C GLN A 346 44.16 -26.53 -16.80
N PRO A 347 43.41 -25.43 -16.61
CA PRO A 347 43.70 -24.28 -17.45
C PRO A 347 43.83 -22.96 -16.69
N SER A 348 44.56 -22.10 -17.38
CA SER A 348 45.04 -20.75 -17.12
C SER A 348 44.00 -19.66 -16.76
N ARG A 349 44.44 -18.81 -15.82
CA ARG A 349 44.31 -17.33 -15.73
C ARG A 349 42.98 -16.64 -16.09
N SER A 350 42.43 -15.94 -15.10
CA SER A 350 41.99 -14.54 -15.27
C SER A 350 42.16 -13.76 -13.96
N ARG A 351 42.59 -12.51 -14.08
CA ARG A 351 42.91 -11.56 -12.99
C ARG A 351 41.60 -10.84 -12.59
N PRO A 352 41.18 -10.81 -11.31
CA PRO A 352 39.95 -10.11 -10.96
C PRO A 352 40.16 -8.59 -10.95
N SER A 353 39.22 -7.87 -11.57
CA SER A 353 39.06 -6.42 -11.45
C SER A 353 38.77 -6.01 -10.00
N PRO A 354 39.12 -4.77 -9.59
CA PRO A 354 38.91 -4.30 -8.22
C PRO A 354 37.42 -4.24 -7.88
N ALA A 355 37.08 -4.74 -6.69
CA ALA A 355 35.73 -4.71 -6.16
C ALA A 355 35.25 -3.26 -5.92
N PRO A 356 33.96 -2.95 -6.14
CA PRO A 356 33.37 -1.67 -5.74
C PRO A 356 33.44 -1.49 -4.21
N PRO A 357 33.49 -0.24 -3.72
CA PRO A 357 33.61 0.04 -2.30
C PRO A 357 32.42 -0.52 -1.50
N PRO A 358 32.65 -1.01 -0.27
CA PRO A 358 31.60 -1.61 0.54
C PRO A 358 30.52 -0.60 0.92
N SER A 359 29.27 -0.98 0.70
CA SER A 359 28.07 -0.36 1.26
C SER A 359 28.16 -0.35 2.80
N ALA A 360 27.75 0.77 3.41
CA ALA A 360 27.84 0.98 4.85
C ALA A 360 26.97 -0.02 5.65
N PRO A 361 27.44 -0.50 6.82
CA PRO A 361 26.74 -1.53 7.59
C PRO A 361 25.58 -0.95 8.40
N GLY A 362 24.35 -1.38 8.07
CA GLY A 362 23.16 -1.14 8.89
C GLY A 362 22.82 -2.35 9.78
N THR A 363 22.30 -2.08 10.98
CA THR A 363 21.83 -3.11 11.92
C THR A 363 20.44 -3.60 11.49
N ILE A 364 20.31 -4.88 11.12
CA ILE A 364 19.04 -5.48 10.71
C ILE A 364 18.27 -5.97 11.93
N SER A 365 16.98 -5.62 12.07
CA SER A 365 16.14 -6.13 13.17
C SER A 365 15.82 -7.62 12.97
N ALA A 366 15.72 -8.39 14.06
CA ALA A 366 15.29 -9.80 13.99
C ALA A 366 13.93 -9.95 13.31
N GLN A 367 13.08 -8.93 13.45
CA GLN A 367 11.77 -8.84 12.79
C GLN A 367 11.91 -8.74 11.27
N TYR A 368 12.87 -7.96 10.75
CA TYR A 368 13.14 -7.88 9.30
C TYR A 368 13.59 -9.23 8.72
N VAL A 369 14.41 -10.00 9.44
CA VAL A 369 14.84 -11.33 8.97
C VAL A 369 13.67 -12.33 8.98
N LEU A 370 12.80 -12.24 10.00
CA LEU A 370 11.57 -13.03 10.08
C LEU A 370 10.56 -12.65 9.00
N ASP A 371 10.43 -11.36 8.71
CA ASP A 371 9.54 -10.83 7.69
C ASP A 371 10.11 -11.07 6.30
N ALA A 372 11.43 -11.06 6.09
CA ALA A 372 12.06 -11.48 4.84
C ALA A 372 11.93 -12.99 4.62
N ALA A 373 11.99 -13.82 5.67
CA ALA A 373 11.72 -15.25 5.58
C ALA A 373 10.24 -15.55 5.30
N ARG A 374 9.32 -14.86 5.99
CA ARG A 374 7.87 -14.92 5.72
C ARG A 374 7.52 -14.38 4.34
N ALA A 375 8.15 -13.29 3.92
CA ALA A 375 8.00 -12.71 2.59
C ALA A 375 8.63 -13.61 1.54
N ALA A 376 9.73 -14.31 1.80
CA ALA A 376 10.28 -15.32 0.89
C ALA A 376 9.30 -16.50 0.73
N LEU A 377 8.70 -16.97 1.84
CA LEU A 377 7.64 -17.98 1.83
C LEU A 377 6.33 -17.51 1.18
N ALA A 378 5.91 -16.26 1.37
CA ALA A 378 4.74 -15.66 0.73
C ALA A 378 5.02 -15.26 -0.73
N SER A 379 6.28 -14.97 -1.06
CA SER A 379 6.72 -14.59 -2.41
C SER A 379 6.77 -15.78 -3.36
N SER A 380 6.78 -17.02 -2.86
CA SER A 380 6.78 -18.18 -3.75
C SER A 380 5.53 -18.24 -4.64
N ASN A 381 4.42 -17.62 -4.20
CA ASN A 381 3.16 -17.51 -4.92
C ASN A 381 2.64 -16.06 -5.04
N GLY A 382 3.47 -15.04 -4.74
CA GLY A 382 3.01 -13.64 -4.76
C GLY A 382 2.65 -13.14 -6.16
N ASP A 383 3.29 -13.73 -7.17
CA ASP A 383 2.93 -13.64 -8.59
C ASP A 383 1.55 -14.26 -8.86
N LEU A 384 1.32 -15.47 -8.37
CA LEU A 384 0.08 -16.23 -8.51
C LEU A 384 -1.11 -15.54 -7.80
N ALA A 385 -0.91 -15.00 -6.60
CA ALA A 385 -1.95 -14.27 -5.87
C ALA A 385 -2.37 -12.97 -6.58
N ARG A 386 -1.41 -12.23 -7.17
CA ARG A 386 -1.71 -11.05 -8.00
C ARG A 386 -2.47 -11.44 -9.26
N GLU A 387 -2.05 -12.52 -9.90
CA GLU A 387 -2.72 -13.04 -11.07
C GLU A 387 -4.16 -13.47 -10.77
N ALA A 388 -4.37 -14.13 -9.63
CA ALA A 388 -5.69 -14.50 -9.15
C ALA A 388 -6.60 -13.28 -8.93
N MET A 389 -6.10 -12.19 -8.33
CA MET A 389 -6.88 -10.95 -8.21
C MET A 389 -7.31 -10.41 -9.59
N HIS A 390 -6.39 -10.41 -10.57
CA HIS A 390 -6.70 -9.94 -11.91
C HIS A 390 -7.80 -10.80 -12.56
N ILE A 391 -7.71 -12.13 -12.46
CA ILE A 391 -8.72 -13.05 -13.00
C ILE A 391 -10.05 -12.94 -12.24
N ALA A 392 -10.03 -12.71 -10.94
CA ALA A 392 -11.25 -12.52 -10.15
C ALA A 392 -11.93 -11.16 -10.41
N GLY A 393 -11.21 -10.21 -11.02
CA GLY A 393 -11.65 -8.85 -11.31
C GLY A 393 -12.87 -8.73 -12.23
N PRO A 394 -13.37 -7.50 -12.46
CA PRO A 394 -14.56 -7.20 -13.27
C PRO A 394 -14.54 -7.82 -14.68
N GLU A 395 -13.35 -7.87 -15.29
CA GLU A 395 -13.16 -8.38 -16.65
C GLU A 395 -13.05 -9.92 -16.72
N GLY A 396 -12.72 -10.57 -15.59
CA GLY A 396 -12.64 -12.01 -15.49
C GLY A 396 -13.90 -12.59 -14.85
N LEU A 397 -13.84 -12.99 -13.59
CA LEU A 397 -14.97 -13.61 -12.87
C LEU A 397 -16.01 -12.59 -12.38
N GLY A 398 -15.70 -11.29 -12.41
CA GLY A 398 -16.65 -10.26 -12.02
C GLY A 398 -16.96 -10.20 -10.52
N LEU A 399 -16.07 -10.76 -9.69
CA LEU A 399 -16.20 -10.80 -8.23
C LEU A 399 -15.97 -9.40 -7.63
N ASN A 400 -16.52 -9.15 -6.44
CA ASN A 400 -16.26 -7.89 -5.72
C ASN A 400 -14.84 -7.90 -5.11
N ILE A 401 -14.35 -6.72 -4.70
CA ILE A 401 -12.96 -6.56 -4.23
C ILE A 401 -12.64 -7.35 -2.95
N TYR A 402 -13.63 -7.56 -2.07
CA TYR A 402 -13.47 -8.34 -0.85
C TYR A 402 -13.28 -9.83 -1.17
N THR A 403 -14.10 -10.37 -2.07
CA THR A 403 -13.96 -11.76 -2.55
C THR A 403 -12.64 -11.94 -3.31
N GLN A 404 -12.26 -10.98 -4.16
CA GLN A 404 -10.97 -11.00 -4.86
C GLN A 404 -9.79 -11.11 -3.89
N ARG A 405 -9.75 -10.26 -2.85
CA ARG A 405 -8.69 -10.27 -1.84
C ARG A 405 -8.68 -11.55 -1.02
N SER A 406 -9.85 -11.99 -0.55
CA SER A 406 -9.97 -13.21 0.26
C SER A 406 -9.46 -14.44 -0.49
N MET A 407 -9.84 -14.58 -1.78
CA MET A 407 -9.35 -15.69 -2.58
C MET A 407 -7.87 -15.58 -2.94
N ALA A 408 -7.36 -14.39 -3.24
CA ALA A 408 -5.93 -14.19 -3.50
C ALA A 408 -5.07 -14.57 -2.29
N THR A 409 -5.52 -14.25 -1.07
CA THR A 409 -4.89 -14.68 0.18
C THR A 409 -4.88 -16.20 0.30
N ARG A 410 -6.01 -16.88 0.05
CA ARG A 410 -6.08 -18.35 0.11
C ARG A 410 -5.20 -19.01 -0.96
N ILE A 411 -5.12 -18.45 -2.17
CA ILE A 411 -4.21 -18.92 -3.22
C ILE A 411 -2.74 -18.74 -2.81
N GLY A 412 -2.40 -17.64 -2.15
CA GLY A 412 -1.07 -17.40 -1.61
C GLY A 412 -0.64 -18.47 -0.59
N GLN A 413 -1.60 -19.09 0.12
CA GLN A 413 -1.35 -20.14 1.12
C GLN A 413 -1.28 -21.57 0.54
N LEU A 414 -1.70 -21.79 -0.71
CA LEU A 414 -1.66 -23.12 -1.33
C LEU A 414 -0.22 -23.53 -1.70
N PRO A 415 0.10 -24.84 -1.73
CA PRO A 415 1.30 -25.33 -2.42
C PRO A 415 1.31 -24.82 -3.88
N ARG A 416 2.48 -24.39 -4.39
CA ARG A 416 2.60 -23.70 -5.68
C ARG A 416 1.95 -24.45 -6.85
N ASP A 417 2.04 -25.77 -6.88
CA ASP A 417 1.42 -26.59 -7.94
C ASP A 417 -0.11 -26.56 -7.86
N LYS A 418 -0.68 -26.59 -6.65
CA LYS A 418 -2.12 -26.42 -6.43
C LYS A 418 -2.56 -25.00 -6.78
N ALA A 419 -1.80 -23.98 -6.39
CA ALA A 419 -2.07 -22.59 -6.74
C ALA A 419 -2.12 -22.38 -8.27
N LYS A 420 -1.15 -22.93 -9.01
CA LYS A 420 -1.13 -22.90 -10.48
C LYS A 420 -2.33 -23.62 -11.09
N ALA A 421 -2.65 -24.82 -10.61
CA ALA A 421 -3.81 -25.57 -11.09
C ALA A 421 -5.13 -24.81 -10.86
N THR A 422 -5.30 -24.21 -9.68
CA THR A 422 -6.45 -23.36 -9.36
C THR A 422 -6.53 -22.16 -10.31
N ILE A 423 -5.42 -21.42 -10.50
CA ILE A 423 -5.40 -20.27 -11.40
C ILE A 423 -5.73 -20.67 -12.84
N GLN A 424 -5.25 -21.83 -13.29
CA GLN A 424 -5.57 -22.35 -14.62
C GLN A 424 -7.06 -22.69 -14.75
N GLN A 425 -7.68 -23.29 -13.72
CA GLN A 425 -9.13 -23.49 -13.68
C GLN A 425 -9.86 -22.15 -13.76
N TRP A 426 -9.39 -21.12 -13.04
CA TRP A 426 -10.02 -19.80 -13.07
C TRP A 426 -9.93 -19.12 -14.43
N ARG A 427 -8.80 -19.24 -15.12
CA ARG A 427 -8.65 -18.74 -16.49
C ARG A 427 -9.66 -19.43 -17.43
N GLN A 428 -9.85 -20.74 -17.29
CA GLN A 428 -10.85 -21.48 -18.08
C GLN A 428 -12.27 -20.99 -17.79
N LEU A 429 -12.61 -20.76 -16.52
CA LEU A 429 -13.91 -20.20 -16.13
C LEU A 429 -14.11 -18.77 -16.66
N ALA A 430 -13.08 -17.93 -16.57
CA ALA A 430 -13.11 -16.56 -17.07
C ALA A 430 -13.37 -16.51 -18.58
N ALA A 431 -12.84 -17.49 -19.33
CA ALA A 431 -13.01 -17.61 -20.79
C ALA A 431 -14.34 -18.25 -21.24
N MET A 432 -15.19 -18.74 -20.33
CA MET A 432 -16.47 -19.36 -20.72
C MET A 432 -17.42 -18.33 -21.36
N PRO A 433 -17.99 -18.62 -22.55
CA PRO A 433 -18.87 -17.69 -23.26
C PRO A 433 -20.27 -17.60 -22.63
N ASN A 434 -20.70 -18.65 -21.92
CA ASN A 434 -22.01 -18.69 -21.27
C ASN A 434 -21.91 -18.17 -19.83
N ASN A 435 -22.48 -16.99 -19.59
CA ASN A 435 -22.48 -16.35 -18.28
C ASN A 435 -23.10 -17.22 -17.18
N GLN A 436 -24.15 -18.00 -17.48
CA GLN A 436 -24.82 -18.82 -16.46
C GLN A 436 -23.94 -20.00 -16.02
N GLN A 437 -23.24 -20.63 -16.97
CA GLN A 437 -22.29 -21.70 -16.66
C GLN A 437 -21.09 -21.15 -15.89
N LYS A 438 -20.58 -19.98 -16.30
CA LYS A 438 -19.51 -19.25 -15.60
C LYS A 438 -19.89 -18.92 -14.16
N ILE A 439 -21.13 -18.50 -13.92
CA ILE A 439 -21.67 -18.23 -12.59
C ILE A 439 -21.69 -19.50 -11.73
N ASN A 440 -22.33 -20.56 -12.22
CA ASN A 440 -22.45 -21.82 -11.48
C ASN A 440 -21.09 -22.42 -11.14
N ALA A 441 -20.14 -22.35 -12.08
CA ALA A 441 -18.79 -22.84 -11.87
C ALA A 441 -17.98 -21.97 -10.92
N THR A 442 -18.18 -20.65 -10.92
CA THR A 442 -17.58 -19.73 -9.94
C THR A 442 -18.08 -20.04 -8.53
N ILE A 443 -19.38 -20.31 -8.37
CA ILE A 443 -19.98 -20.73 -7.09
C ILE A 443 -19.45 -22.09 -6.62
N ALA A 444 -19.32 -23.07 -7.53
CA ALA A 444 -18.74 -24.36 -7.20
C ALA A 444 -17.29 -24.21 -6.72
N LEU A 445 -16.56 -23.29 -7.32
CA LEU A 445 -15.18 -23.02 -6.98
C LEU A 445 -15.04 -22.23 -5.66
N THR A 446 -15.89 -21.24 -5.37
CA THR A 446 -15.89 -20.56 -4.06
C THR A 446 -16.17 -21.53 -2.92
N LYS A 447 -17.01 -22.56 -3.14
CA LYS A 447 -17.26 -23.65 -2.18
C LYS A 447 -16.02 -24.49 -1.91
N GLN A 448 -15.23 -24.77 -2.94
CA GLN A 448 -13.95 -25.49 -2.78
C GLN A 448 -12.97 -24.74 -1.87
N PHE A 449 -13.07 -23.40 -1.85
CA PHE A 449 -12.28 -22.53 -1.01
C PHE A 449 -12.92 -22.21 0.33
N ASP A 450 -14.05 -22.83 0.70
CA ASP A 450 -14.77 -22.57 1.96
C ASP A 450 -15.05 -21.08 2.19
N LEU A 451 -15.61 -20.45 1.14
CA LEU A 451 -16.03 -19.04 1.10
C LEU A 451 -17.55 -18.97 0.89
N PRO A 452 -18.37 -19.33 1.91
CA PRO A 452 -19.82 -19.34 1.78
C PRO A 452 -20.39 -17.94 1.48
N GLU A 453 -19.81 -16.89 2.07
CA GLU A 453 -20.23 -15.50 1.85
C GLU A 453 -20.10 -15.06 0.38
N ALA A 454 -19.14 -15.62 -0.36
CA ALA A 454 -18.95 -15.28 -1.76
C ALA A 454 -20.13 -15.69 -2.64
N GLU A 455 -20.90 -16.71 -2.24
CA GLU A 455 -22.11 -17.12 -2.96
C GLU A 455 -23.20 -16.04 -2.84
N ASP A 456 -23.46 -15.53 -1.64
CA ASP A 456 -24.48 -14.52 -1.38
C ASP A 456 -24.15 -13.19 -2.05
N TYR A 457 -22.90 -12.73 -1.92
CA TYR A 457 -22.43 -11.52 -2.59
C TYR A 457 -22.50 -11.62 -4.12
N TYR A 458 -22.21 -12.79 -4.68
CA TYR A 458 -22.24 -12.97 -6.12
C TYR A 458 -23.67 -13.03 -6.66
N ARG A 459 -24.58 -13.71 -5.95
CA ARG A 459 -26.02 -13.70 -6.26
C ARG A 459 -26.61 -12.29 -6.19
N MET A 460 -26.25 -11.53 -5.16
CA MET A 460 -26.69 -10.14 -5.00
C MET A 460 -26.16 -9.23 -6.13
N GLY A 461 -24.87 -9.33 -6.47
CA GLY A 461 -24.28 -8.55 -7.57
C GLY A 461 -24.87 -8.88 -8.94
N ILE A 462 -25.28 -10.13 -9.19
CA ILE A 462 -26.02 -10.51 -10.41
C ILE A 462 -27.41 -9.88 -10.42
N ALA A 463 -28.13 -9.94 -9.30
CA ALA A 463 -29.46 -9.35 -9.16
C ALA A 463 -29.42 -7.82 -9.38
N GLU A 464 -28.44 -7.13 -8.81
CA GLU A 464 -28.24 -5.69 -9.02
C GLU A 464 -27.92 -5.34 -10.48
N ARG A 465 -27.04 -6.11 -11.15
CA ARG A 465 -26.75 -5.88 -12.57
C ARG A 465 -27.96 -6.15 -13.45
N ALA A 466 -28.78 -7.15 -13.12
CA ALA A 466 -30.03 -7.44 -13.82
C ALA A 466 -31.04 -6.30 -13.63
N ALA A 467 -31.24 -5.85 -12.39
CA ALA A 467 -32.10 -4.72 -12.05
C ALA A 467 -31.64 -3.42 -12.73
N GLY A 468 -30.33 -3.12 -12.74
CA GLY A 468 -29.76 -1.96 -13.42
C GLY A 468 -29.95 -1.98 -14.93
N LYS A 469 -29.83 -3.15 -15.58
CA LYS A 469 -30.13 -3.31 -17.01
C LYS A 469 -31.61 -3.10 -17.31
N GLN A 470 -32.50 -3.59 -16.44
CA GLN A 470 -33.94 -3.42 -16.59
C GLN A 470 -34.35 -1.96 -16.42
N ALA A 471 -33.87 -1.28 -15.38
CA ALA A 471 -34.08 0.14 -15.16
C ALA A 471 -33.55 1.00 -16.32
N LYS A 472 -32.39 0.64 -16.89
CA LYS A 472 -31.88 1.31 -18.09
C LYS A 472 -32.80 1.13 -19.29
N LYS A 473 -33.31 -0.09 -19.53
CA LYS A 473 -34.25 -0.40 -20.62
C LYS A 473 -35.57 0.37 -20.48
N GLU A 474 -36.10 0.46 -19.26
CA GLU A 474 -37.31 1.24 -18.96
C GLU A 474 -37.10 2.75 -19.19
N ARG A 475 -35.93 3.28 -18.80
CA ARG A 475 -35.56 4.67 -19.10
C ARG A 475 -35.44 4.96 -20.60
N THR A 476 -34.87 4.04 -21.39
CA THR A 476 -34.82 4.22 -22.85
C THR A 476 -36.21 4.19 -23.46
N LYS A 477 -37.06 3.25 -23.02
CA LYS A 477 -38.45 3.14 -23.48
C LYS A 477 -39.29 4.37 -23.12
N ALA A 478 -39.02 5.02 -22.00
CA ALA A 478 -39.71 6.25 -21.59
C ALA A 478 -39.24 7.51 -22.35
N ARG A 479 -38.08 7.46 -23.02
CA ARG A 479 -37.48 8.62 -23.70
C ARG A 479 -37.90 8.75 -25.17
N ASP A 480 -38.37 7.66 -25.76
CA ASP A 480 -38.91 7.63 -27.12
C ASP A 480 -40.44 7.47 -27.03
N PRO A 481 -41.22 8.58 -26.97
CA PRO A 481 -42.66 8.49 -27.09
C PRO A 481 -43.05 8.02 -28.51
N PRO A 482 -44.19 7.31 -28.66
CA PRO A 482 -44.67 6.81 -29.95
C PRO A 482 -44.95 7.91 -30.97
#